data_AF-A0AA37HXG2-F1
#
_entry.id   AF-A0AA37HXG2-F1
#
_cell.length_a   1.000
_cell.length_b   1.000
_cell.length_c   1.000
_cell.angle_alpha   90.00
_cell.angle_beta   90.00
_cell.angle_gamma   90.00
#
_symmetry.space_group_name_H-M   'P 1'
#
loop_
_entity.id
_entity.type
_entity.pdbx_description
1 polymer ?
#
loop_
_entity_poly.entity_id
_entity_poly.type
_entity_poly.pdbx_seq_one_letter_code
_entity_poly.pdbx_strand_id
1 'polypeptide(L)'
;MASSPQQSLQSRLYGFWAPSGDEVTVFKIDKDSLYYVDEYPIVAVPYQFAGDSMSLDYWGATIVQHISFRKDTLVMKNKLGEVNCFVPVK
;
A
#
# COMPACT_ATOMS: atom_id res chain seq x y z
N MET A 1 23.95 6.75 12.85
CA MET A 1 23.17 6.38 11.65
C MET A 1 21.71 6.65 11.96
N ALA A 2 21.17 7.77 11.49
CA ALA A 2 19.74 8.00 11.57
C ALA A 2 19.11 7.23 10.42
N SER A 3 18.27 6.24 10.72
CA SER A 3 17.44 5.58 9.72
C SER A 3 16.65 6.67 9.00
N SER A 4 16.82 6.80 7.68
CA SER A 4 16.11 7.82 6.91
C SER A 4 14.60 7.64 7.12
N PRO A 5 13.82 8.71 7.34
CA PRO A 5 12.37 8.61 7.56
C PRO A 5 11.61 7.82 6.47
N GLN A 6 12.17 7.75 5.28
CA GLN A 6 11.66 6.98 4.15
C GLN A 6 11.84 5.46 4.34
N GLN A 7 12.96 5.01 4.92
CA GLN A 7 13.19 3.59 5.22
C GLN A 7 12.27 3.08 6.33
N SER A 8 11.96 3.91 7.33
CA SER A 8 11.02 3.54 8.40
C SER A 8 9.58 3.44 7.89
N LEU A 9 9.17 4.32 6.97
CA LEU A 9 7.86 4.24 6.32
C LEU A 9 7.72 2.96 5.47
N GLN A 10 8.68 2.70 4.57
CA GLN A 10 8.63 1.55 3.66
C GLN A 10 8.65 0.23 4.43
N SER A 11 9.54 0.10 5.43
CA SER A 11 9.61 -1.11 6.26
C SER A 11 8.30 -1.39 7.00
N ARG A 12 7.58 -0.34 7.39
CA ARG A 12 6.28 -0.46 8.08
C ARG A 12 5.14 -0.83 7.14
N LEU A 13 5.28 -0.52 5.86
CA LEU A 13 4.27 -0.84 4.84
C LEU A 13 4.29 -2.32 4.45
N TYR A 14 5.42 -3.00 4.60
CA TYR A 14 5.52 -4.39 4.22
C TYR A 14 4.69 -5.30 5.12
N GLY A 15 3.89 -6.16 4.49
CA GLY A 15 2.96 -7.04 5.20
C GLY A 15 1.64 -7.22 4.46
N PHE A 16 0.70 -7.83 5.15
CA PHE A 16 -0.66 -8.05 4.67
C PHE A 16 -1.61 -6.99 5.23
N TRP A 17 -2.49 -6.51 4.38
CA TRP A 17 -3.41 -5.43 4.67
C TRP A 17 -4.81 -5.82 4.21
N ALA A 18 -5.77 -5.66 5.12
CA ALA A 18 -7.18 -5.82 4.82
C ALA A 18 -7.85 -4.44 4.85
N PRO A 19 -8.80 -4.13 3.95
CA PRO A 19 -9.60 -2.92 4.06
C PRO A 19 -10.33 -2.90 5.40
N SER A 20 -10.45 -1.71 5.98
CA SER A 20 -11.14 -1.52 7.26
C SER A 20 -12.67 -1.62 7.18
N GLY A 21 -13.23 -1.71 5.97
CA GLY A 21 -14.65 -1.95 5.72
C GLY A 21 -14.98 -3.43 5.52
N ASP A 22 -16.20 -3.72 5.06
CA ASP A 22 -16.71 -5.08 4.78
C ASP A 22 -16.11 -5.76 3.53
N GLU A 23 -15.16 -5.10 2.85
CA GLU A 23 -14.48 -5.71 1.70
C GLU A 23 -13.51 -6.81 2.17
N VAL A 24 -13.48 -7.93 1.45
CA VAL A 24 -12.70 -9.12 1.86
C VAL A 24 -11.34 -9.18 1.17
N THR A 25 -11.06 -8.31 0.21
CA THR A 25 -9.84 -8.40 -0.59
C THR A 25 -8.62 -8.01 0.23
N VAL A 26 -7.85 -9.00 0.66
CA VAL A 26 -6.56 -8.78 1.31
C VAL A 26 -5.51 -8.55 0.22
N PHE A 27 -4.56 -7.65 0.50
CA PHE A 27 -3.36 -7.54 -0.33
C PHE A 27 -2.10 -7.61 0.51
N LYS A 28 -1.03 -8.07 -0.12
CA LYS A 28 0.32 -8.07 0.41
C LYS A 28 1.11 -6.96 -0.27
N ILE A 29 1.85 -6.18 0.52
CA ILE A 29 2.90 -5.29 -0.01
C ILE A 29 4.24 -5.86 0.44
N ASP A 30 5.15 -6.07 -0.51
CA ASP A 30 6.56 -6.28 -0.23
C ASP A 30 7.41 -5.21 -0.89
N LYS A 31 8.74 -5.37 -0.90
CA LYS A 31 9.67 -4.33 -1.37
C LYS A 31 9.51 -3.93 -2.83
N ASP A 32 8.97 -4.79 -3.69
CA ASP A 32 8.94 -4.57 -5.13
C ASP A 32 7.52 -4.50 -5.69
N SER A 33 6.53 -5.10 -5.02
CA SER A 33 5.18 -5.24 -5.58
C SER A 33 4.07 -5.34 -4.54
N LEU A 34 2.86 -5.01 -5.00
CA LEU A 34 1.59 -5.25 -4.32
C LEU A 34 0.89 -6.44 -4.98
N TYR A 35 0.30 -7.33 -4.17
CA TYR A 35 -0.38 -8.54 -4.63
C TYR A 35 -1.74 -8.65 -3.98
N TYR A 36 -2.80 -8.81 -4.77
CA TYR A 36 -4.09 -9.24 -4.23
C TYR A 36 -4.04 -10.75 -3.97
N VAL A 37 -4.20 -11.16 -2.71
CA VAL A 37 -3.99 -12.56 -2.31
C VAL A 37 -5.17 -13.47 -2.64
N ASP A 38 -6.36 -12.87 -2.76
CA ASP A 38 -7.62 -13.56 -3.04
C ASP A 38 -7.95 -13.62 -4.54
N GLU A 39 -7.14 -12.97 -5.39
CA GLU A 39 -7.35 -12.96 -6.85
C GLU A 39 -6.59 -14.10 -7.55
N TYR A 40 -7.24 -14.72 -8.55
CA TYR A 40 -6.62 -15.69 -9.44
C TYR A 40 -6.78 -15.27 -10.91
N PRO A 41 -5.69 -15.14 -11.69
CA PRO A 41 -4.30 -15.33 -11.29
C PRO A 41 -3.81 -14.22 -10.34
N ILE A 42 -2.85 -14.54 -9.48
CA ILE A 42 -2.21 -13.54 -8.61
C ILE A 42 -1.47 -12.54 -9.49
N VAL A 43 -1.89 -11.28 -9.45
CA VAL A 43 -1.27 -10.18 -10.20
C VAL A 43 -0.29 -9.44 -9.30
N ALA A 44 0.97 -9.39 -9.73
CA ALA A 44 1.99 -8.54 -9.12
C ALA A 44 1.90 -7.14 -9.72
N VAL A 45 1.53 -6.16 -8.89
CA VAL A 45 1.44 -4.76 -9.27
C VAL A 45 2.73 -4.06 -8.82
N PRO A 46 3.64 -3.69 -9.75
CA PRO A 46 4.86 -2.99 -9.38
C PRO A 46 4.51 -1.59 -8.89
N TYR A 47 5.33 -1.08 -7.98
CA TYR A 47 5.16 0.28 -7.49
C TYR A 47 6.50 0.98 -7.26
N GLN A 48 6.44 2.30 -7.12
CA GLN A 48 7.59 3.14 -6.81
C GLN A 48 7.26 4.14 -5.70
N PHE A 49 8.26 4.45 -4.88
CA PHE A 49 8.16 5.49 -3.85
C PHE A 49 8.81 6.80 -4.30
N ALA A 50 8.12 7.90 -4.04
CA ALA A 50 8.63 9.26 -4.07
C ALA A 50 8.27 9.94 -2.74
N GLY A 51 9.14 9.80 -1.74
CA GLY A 51 8.86 10.24 -0.37
C GLY A 51 7.79 9.36 0.28
N ASP A 52 6.67 9.98 0.64
CA ASP A 52 5.47 9.34 1.18
C ASP A 52 4.43 8.99 0.11
N SER A 53 4.68 9.31 -1.15
CA SER A 53 3.81 8.92 -2.26
C SER A 53 4.25 7.60 -2.87
N MET A 54 3.28 6.69 -3.05
CA MET A 54 3.41 5.40 -3.72
C MET A 54 2.69 5.48 -5.07
N SER A 55 3.40 5.19 -6.15
CA SER A 55 2.84 5.11 -7.51
C SER A 55 2.73 3.65 -7.91
N LEU A 56 1.53 3.18 -8.21
CA LEU A 56 1.22 1.83 -8.70
C LEU A 56 1.01 1.89 -10.21
N ASP A 57 1.64 1.00 -10.96
CA ASP A 57 1.30 0.80 -12.37
C ASP A 57 0.25 -0.31 -12.47
N TYR A 58 -1.00 0.09 -12.71
CA TYR A 58 -2.11 -0.84 -12.82
C TYR A 58 -2.72 -0.75 -14.22
N TRP A 59 -2.48 -1.77 -15.04
CA TRP A 59 -3.08 -1.91 -16.37
C TRP A 59 -2.85 -0.71 -17.29
N GLY A 60 -1.64 -0.13 -17.24
CA GLY A 60 -1.27 1.04 -18.05
C GLY A 60 -1.76 2.38 -17.50
N ALA A 61 -2.41 2.38 -16.32
CA ALA A 61 -2.71 3.59 -15.57
C ALA A 61 -1.80 3.69 -14.34
N THR A 62 -1.16 4.85 -14.16
CA THR A 62 -0.41 5.15 -12.95
C THR A 62 -1.33 5.72 -11.88
N ILE A 63 -1.57 4.95 -10.82
CA ILE A 63 -2.33 5.39 -9.65
C ILE A 63 -1.34 5.89 -8.60
N VAL A 64 -1.51 7.12 -8.14
CA VAL A 64 -0.66 7.68 -7.09
C VAL A 64 -1.44 7.77 -5.78
N GLN A 65 -0.89 7.17 -4.74
CA GLN A 65 -1.43 7.11 -3.40
C GLN A 65 -0.46 7.78 -2.42
N HIS A 66 -0.91 8.74 -1.66
CA HIS A 66 -0.18 9.28 -0.53
C HIS A 66 -0.33 8.33 0.66
N ILE A 67 0.78 7.80 1.14
CA ILE A 67 0.85 6.82 2.21
C ILE A 67 1.04 7.54 3.54
N SER A 68 0.23 7.19 4.52
CA SER A 68 0.40 7.63 5.90
C SER A 68 -0.08 6.55 6.86
N PHE A 69 0.32 6.65 8.12
CA PHE A 69 -0.10 5.71 9.15
C PHE A 69 -0.80 6.44 10.28
N ARG A 70 -1.97 5.95 10.69
CA ARG A 70 -2.67 6.39 11.90
C ARG A 70 -2.64 5.23 12.90
N LYS A 71 -1.75 5.32 13.90
CA LYS A 71 -1.34 4.13 14.67
C LYS A 71 -0.93 3.04 13.67
N ASP A 72 -1.48 1.83 13.76
CA ASP A 72 -1.16 0.72 12.86
C ASP A 72 -2.03 0.64 11.61
N THR A 73 -2.98 1.56 11.43
CA THR A 73 -3.80 1.63 10.22
C THR A 73 -3.02 2.31 9.10
N LEU A 74 -2.88 1.63 7.98
CA LEU A 74 -2.40 2.18 6.73
C LEU A 74 -3.50 3.04 6.10
N VAL A 75 -3.15 4.26 5.73
CA VAL A 75 -4.05 5.20 5.07
C VAL A 75 -3.45 5.55 3.72
N MET A 76 -4.17 5.19 2.66
CA MET A 76 -3.84 5.55 1.28
C MET A 76 -4.80 6.62 0.80
N LYS A 77 -4.27 7.76 0.38
CA LYS A 77 -5.08 8.86 -0.17
C LYS A 77 -4.72 9.11 -1.63
N ASN A 78 -5.69 9.03 -2.53
CA ASN A 78 -5.43 9.29 -3.94
C ASN A 78 -5.44 10.80 -4.25
N LYS A 79 -5.09 11.15 -5.50
CA LYS A 79 -5.08 12.55 -5.96
C LYS A 79 -6.45 13.23 -5.98
N LEU A 80 -7.54 12.46 -6.06
CA LEU A 80 -8.91 12.97 -6.01
C LEU A 80 -9.39 13.24 -4.57
N GLY A 81 -8.58 12.85 -3.57
CA GLY A 81 -8.89 13.03 -2.16
C GLY A 81 -9.62 11.87 -1.52
N GLU A 82 -9.87 10.79 -2.25
CA GLU A 82 -10.44 9.55 -1.72
C GLU A 82 -9.44 8.90 -0.78
N VAL A 83 -9.93 8.41 0.36
CA VAL A 83 -9.11 7.86 1.43
C VAL A 83 -9.55 6.42 1.70
N ASN A 84 -8.63 5.49 1.53
CA ASN A 84 -8.80 4.10 1.88
C ASN A 84 -7.96 3.78 3.11
N CYS A 85 -8.57 3.10 4.07
CA CYS A 85 -7.96 2.72 5.34
C CYS A 85 -7.84 1.20 5.40
N PHE A 86 -6.66 0.71 5.75
CA PHE A 86 -6.34 -0.71 5.83
C PHE A 86 -5.74 -1.07 7.19
N VAL A 87 -6.16 -2.21 7.72
CA VAL A 87 -5.65 -2.76 8.97
C VAL A 87 -4.67 -3.90 8.68
N PRO A 88 -3.61 -4.05 9.50
CA PRO A 88 -2.65 -5.12 9.29
C PRO A 88 -3.29 -6.46 9.60
N VAL A 89 -3.08 -7.44 8.74
CA VAL A 89 -3.45 -8.84 8.98
C VAL A 89 -2.28 -9.53 9.67
N LYS A 90 -2.57 -10.21 10.79
CA LYS A 90 -1.57 -10.94 11.59
C LYS A 90 -1.33 -12.34 11.06
#